data_AF-A0A958JNL9-F1
#
_entry.id   AF-A0A958JNL9-F1
#
_cell.length_a   1.000
_cell.length_b   1.000
_cell.length_c   1.000
_cell.angle_alpha   90.00
_cell.angle_beta   90.00
_cell.angle_gamma   90.00
#
_symmetry.space_group_name_H-M   'P 1'
#
loop_
_entity.id
_entity.type
_entity.pdbx_description
1 polymer ?
#
loop_
_entity_poly.entity_id
_entity_poly.type
_entity_poly.pdbx_seq_one_letter_code
_entity_poly.pdbx_strand_id
1 'polypeptide(L)'
;MISQDLVLNLVSLNLVGDEVVIHAAPESVSGFSKVRPSDLGLPESEQKYSWDLCPFENSSEYRIAISQKYLVKKIVTKMIRRNLIASGLCVSQDFIEGLTVFERIGDSRAGDTVLYKKFSIRVVSPKEQFACKQTSWSLNVSFAGEAEVTKQSFSDLVNYAESIKKVLIGNEIKKAKYISDSEKAADTTRVILSNDLRRALSRAPLYSRVPNKYSRSFDESLRFYTSYLKGRTIDNFISIFESGFQQISEGQVLSTTKHSNLLVFGDNQTHFSPYNGLKEYGPYKPIESADYRFFFIFNEQDREAANKLHGCLTRGLKGFPGIYRFVGVELNLDREKTVTFTNNEDPLPEIEKKLEAMTFDPTLKYLAIYISRVRKDEPNQAKRSIYFRLKNSLLQRNISSQVIYKMNIDNDYFNYFLPNISIAILAKLGGIPWRLSRPIKHDLVVG
;
A
#
# COMPACT_ATOMS: atom_id res chain seq x y z
N MET A 1 -27.32 -0.10 -7.89
CA MET A 1 -26.21 -0.36 -8.82
C MET A 1 -24.93 -0.45 -8.01
N ILE A 2 -24.40 -1.66 -7.86
CA ILE A 2 -23.17 -1.93 -7.10
C ILE A 2 -22.03 -1.21 -7.82
N SER A 3 -21.24 -0.43 -7.07
CA SER A 3 -19.96 0.11 -7.54
C SER A 3 -19.17 -1.02 -8.20
N GLN A 4 -19.08 -1.00 -9.52
CA GLN A 4 -18.24 -1.90 -10.27
C GLN A 4 -16.80 -1.50 -9.98
N ASP A 5 -16.02 -2.40 -9.39
CA ASP A 5 -14.60 -2.14 -9.16
C ASP A 5 -13.91 -2.04 -10.53
N LEU A 6 -13.54 -0.82 -10.91
CA LEU A 6 -12.87 -0.53 -12.16
C LEU A 6 -11.45 -1.09 -12.11
N VAL A 7 -11.19 -2.13 -12.91
CA VAL A 7 -9.85 -2.67 -13.09
C VAL A 7 -9.23 -2.02 -14.32
N LEU A 8 -8.13 -1.29 -14.12
CA LEU A 8 -7.40 -0.61 -15.18
C LEU A 8 -6.28 -1.48 -15.77
N ASN A 9 -5.68 -1.03 -16.86
CA ASN A 9 -4.55 -1.69 -17.55
C ASN A 9 -4.81 -3.15 -17.92
N LEU A 10 -6.03 -3.45 -18.36
CA LEU A 10 -6.42 -4.76 -18.85
C LEU A 10 -6.09 -4.91 -20.33
N VAL A 11 -5.42 -5.99 -20.68
CA VAL A 11 -5.20 -6.44 -22.07
C VAL A 11 -6.03 -7.69 -22.30
N SER A 12 -6.89 -7.69 -23.31
CA SER A 12 -7.71 -8.85 -23.63
C SER A 12 -6.84 -10.01 -24.15
N LEU A 13 -7.20 -11.23 -23.78
CA LEU A 13 -6.66 -12.44 -24.39
C LEU A 13 -7.79 -13.44 -24.66
N ASN A 14 -7.56 -14.29 -25.65
CA ASN A 14 -8.38 -15.47 -25.91
C ASN A 14 -7.61 -16.74 -25.56
N LEU A 15 -8.35 -17.75 -25.13
CA LEU A 15 -7.86 -19.12 -25.04
C LEU A 15 -8.33 -19.86 -26.30
N VAL A 16 -7.40 -20.54 -26.96
CA VAL A 16 -7.61 -21.25 -28.24
C VAL A 16 -7.91 -22.72 -27.94
N GLY A 17 -9.00 -23.25 -28.52
CA GLY A 17 -9.49 -24.60 -28.24
C GLY A 17 -10.44 -24.66 -27.04
N ASP A 18 -10.87 -25.86 -26.66
CA ASP A 18 -11.81 -26.11 -25.56
C ASP A 18 -11.15 -26.72 -24.31
N GLU A 19 -9.95 -27.27 -24.49
CA GLU A 19 -9.19 -28.00 -23.48
C GLU A 19 -7.72 -27.63 -23.51
N VAL A 20 -7.05 -27.80 -22.36
CA VAL A 20 -5.60 -27.68 -22.22
C VAL A 20 -5.04 -28.91 -21.53
N VAL A 21 -3.89 -29.39 -22.01
CA VAL A 21 -3.22 -30.56 -21.45
C VAL A 21 -2.30 -30.15 -20.30
N ILE A 22 -2.38 -30.90 -19.21
CA ILE A 22 -1.40 -30.89 -18.13
C ILE A 22 -0.97 -32.32 -17.80
N HIS A 23 0.18 -32.45 -17.15
CA HIS A 23 0.65 -33.71 -16.60
C HIS A 23 0.56 -33.65 -15.08
N ALA A 24 0.01 -34.68 -14.43
CA ALA A 24 -0.14 -34.71 -12.98
C ALA A 24 0.19 -36.09 -12.39
N ALA A 25 0.72 -36.09 -11.17
CA ALA A 25 1.04 -37.29 -10.39
C ALA A 25 0.59 -37.12 -8.93
N PRO A 26 0.25 -38.22 -8.23
CA PRO A 26 -0.21 -38.20 -6.84
C PRO A 26 0.89 -37.88 -5.80
N GLU A 27 2.08 -37.48 -6.24
CA GLU A 27 3.25 -37.24 -5.40
C GLU A 27 3.53 -35.74 -5.22
N SER A 28 4.20 -35.37 -4.13
CA SER A 28 4.60 -34.00 -3.89
C SER A 28 5.95 -33.69 -4.54
N VAL A 29 5.93 -33.11 -5.73
CA VAL A 29 7.14 -32.68 -6.42
C VAL A 29 7.48 -31.23 -6.07
N SER A 30 8.71 -30.98 -5.63
CA SER A 30 9.17 -29.63 -5.27
C SER A 30 9.18 -28.70 -6.50
N GLY A 31 8.65 -27.49 -6.35
CA GLY A 31 8.52 -26.51 -7.45
C GLY A 31 7.29 -26.69 -8.34
N PHE A 32 6.52 -27.78 -8.19
CA PHE A 32 5.34 -28.05 -8.99
C PHE A 32 4.09 -27.43 -8.36
N SER A 33 3.10 -27.14 -9.21
CA SER A 33 1.83 -26.57 -8.77
C SER A 33 0.94 -27.68 -8.21
N LYS A 34 0.11 -27.35 -7.21
CA LYS A 34 -0.84 -28.31 -6.61
C LYS A 34 -2.20 -28.24 -7.28
N VAL A 35 -2.85 -29.39 -7.42
CA VAL A 35 -4.21 -29.56 -7.96
C VAL A 35 -4.97 -30.60 -7.16
N ARG A 36 -6.29 -30.44 -7.05
CA ARG A 36 -7.14 -31.42 -6.35
C ARG A 36 -7.52 -32.55 -7.30
N PRO A 37 -7.74 -33.77 -6.79
CA PRO A 37 -8.25 -34.89 -7.61
C PRO A 37 -9.54 -34.53 -8.37
N SER A 38 -10.48 -33.83 -7.73
CA SER A 38 -11.74 -33.41 -8.35
C SER A 38 -11.57 -32.46 -9.54
N ASP A 39 -10.53 -31.61 -9.52
CA ASP A 39 -10.22 -30.73 -10.64
C ASP A 39 -9.65 -31.53 -11.85
N LEU A 40 -9.11 -32.74 -11.61
CA LEU A 40 -8.64 -33.69 -12.62
C LEU A 40 -9.71 -34.68 -13.10
N GLY A 41 -10.95 -34.56 -12.61
CA GLY A 41 -12.02 -35.54 -12.88
C GLY A 41 -11.88 -36.85 -12.11
N LEU A 42 -11.03 -36.90 -11.09
CA LEU A 42 -10.85 -38.05 -10.21
C LEU A 42 -11.75 -37.93 -8.97
N PRO A 43 -12.11 -39.06 -8.30
CA PRO A 43 -12.81 -39.02 -7.02
C PRO A 43 -12.05 -38.18 -5.98
N GLU A 44 -12.78 -37.41 -5.17
CA GLU A 44 -12.13 -36.65 -4.10
C GLU A 44 -11.42 -37.60 -3.13
N SER A 45 -10.19 -37.23 -2.80
CA SER A 45 -9.37 -37.89 -1.80
C SER A 45 -8.46 -36.86 -1.13
N GLU A 46 -7.91 -37.23 0.03
CA GLU A 46 -6.91 -36.40 0.73
C GLU A 46 -5.57 -36.33 -0.03
N GLN A 47 -5.39 -37.19 -1.04
CA GLN A 47 -4.18 -37.25 -1.84
C GLN A 47 -4.01 -35.98 -2.69
N LYS A 48 -2.90 -35.28 -2.49
CA LYS A 48 -2.58 -34.04 -3.22
C LYS A 48 -1.78 -34.35 -4.47
N TYR A 49 -2.28 -33.92 -5.61
CA TYR A 49 -1.58 -34.07 -6.88
C TYR A 49 -0.66 -32.87 -7.12
N SER A 50 0.50 -33.13 -7.71
CA SER A 50 1.37 -32.11 -8.30
C SER A 50 1.22 -32.14 -9.81
N TRP A 51 1.27 -30.99 -10.47
CA TRP A 51 1.15 -30.90 -11.92
C TRP A 51 2.12 -29.91 -12.58
N ASP A 52 2.40 -30.17 -13.85
CA ASP A 52 3.13 -29.29 -14.76
C ASP A 52 2.56 -29.33 -16.18
N LEU A 53 3.04 -28.43 -17.02
CA LEU A 53 2.76 -28.32 -18.44
C LEU A 53 3.58 -29.33 -19.27
N CYS A 54 4.68 -29.86 -18.70
CA CYS A 54 5.52 -30.88 -19.36
C CYS A 54 5.40 -32.22 -18.61
N PRO A 55 5.60 -33.35 -19.30
CA PRO A 55 5.70 -34.66 -18.64
C PRO A 55 6.82 -34.70 -17.61
N PHE A 56 6.59 -35.44 -16.53
CA PHE A 56 7.59 -35.76 -15.51
C PHE A 56 7.38 -37.19 -14.98
N GLU A 57 8.30 -37.65 -14.14
CA GLU A 57 8.29 -39.01 -13.60
C GLU A 57 6.93 -39.35 -12.95
N ASN A 58 6.38 -40.51 -13.29
CA ASN A 58 5.09 -41.04 -12.83
C ASN A 58 3.86 -40.15 -13.14
N SER A 59 3.99 -39.14 -14.00
CA SER A 59 2.87 -38.28 -14.38
C SER A 59 1.98 -38.90 -15.45
N SER A 60 0.67 -38.68 -15.33
CA SER A 60 -0.32 -39.00 -16.37
C SER A 60 -0.81 -37.73 -17.05
N GLU A 61 -1.23 -37.84 -18.31
CA GLU A 61 -1.83 -36.76 -19.08
C GLU A 61 -3.29 -36.53 -18.64
N TYR A 62 -3.67 -35.28 -18.42
CA TYR A 62 -5.04 -34.86 -18.13
C TYR A 62 -5.45 -33.71 -19.06
N ARG A 63 -6.66 -33.81 -19.61
CA ARG A 63 -7.29 -32.76 -20.43
C ARG A 63 -8.23 -31.93 -19.56
N ILE A 64 -7.92 -30.65 -19.44
CA ILE A 64 -8.65 -29.72 -18.57
C ILE A 64 -9.52 -28.82 -19.44
N ALA A 65 -10.83 -28.92 -19.27
CA ALA A 65 -11.78 -28.05 -19.95
C ALA A 65 -11.62 -26.58 -19.50
N ILE A 66 -11.71 -25.64 -20.44
CA ILE A 66 -11.58 -24.19 -20.17
C ILE A 66 -12.68 -23.67 -19.22
N SER A 67 -13.80 -24.39 -19.13
CA SER A 67 -14.88 -24.11 -18.17
C SER A 67 -14.41 -24.16 -16.71
N GLN A 68 -13.33 -24.90 -16.41
CA GLN A 68 -12.67 -24.94 -15.09
C GLN A 68 -11.85 -23.68 -14.79
N LYS A 69 -12.52 -22.52 -14.68
CA LYS A 69 -11.89 -21.19 -14.59
C LYS A 69 -10.78 -21.07 -13.54
N TYR A 70 -10.87 -21.75 -12.40
CA TYR A 70 -9.84 -21.66 -11.35
C TYR A 70 -8.53 -22.36 -11.76
N LEU A 71 -8.60 -23.61 -12.23
CA LEU A 71 -7.41 -24.35 -12.67
C LEU A 71 -6.82 -23.74 -13.95
N VAL A 72 -7.68 -23.33 -14.89
CA VAL A 72 -7.25 -22.68 -16.14
C VAL A 72 -6.48 -21.39 -15.87
N LYS A 73 -6.88 -20.59 -14.87
CA LYS A 73 -6.13 -19.40 -14.45
C LYS A 73 -4.71 -19.74 -14.05
N LYS A 74 -4.50 -20.81 -13.27
CA LYS A 74 -3.16 -21.28 -12.87
C LYS A 74 -2.34 -21.75 -14.07
N ILE A 75 -2.95 -22.49 -14.99
CA ILE A 75 -2.33 -22.98 -16.22
C ILE A 75 -1.85 -21.81 -17.08
N VAL A 76 -2.73 -20.85 -17.36
CA VAL A 76 -2.43 -19.64 -18.14
C VAL A 76 -1.31 -18.82 -17.48
N THR A 77 -1.36 -18.63 -16.16
CA THR A 77 -0.28 -17.95 -15.41
C THR A 77 1.06 -18.68 -15.58
N LYS A 78 1.08 -20.01 -15.52
CA LYS A 78 2.31 -20.81 -15.65
C LYS A 78 2.88 -20.75 -17.07
N MET A 79 2.04 -20.79 -18.11
CA MET A 79 2.43 -20.62 -19.51
C MET A 79 3.05 -19.24 -19.75
N ILE A 80 2.39 -18.18 -19.28
CA ILE A 80 2.92 -16.80 -19.38
C ILE A 80 4.26 -16.67 -18.65
N ARG A 81 4.37 -17.23 -17.44
CA ARG A 81 5.63 -17.23 -16.69
C ARG A 81 6.77 -17.87 -17.50
N ARG A 82 6.55 -19.05 -18.07
CA ARG A 82 7.55 -19.75 -18.90
C ARG A 82 7.95 -18.92 -20.11
N ASN A 83 6.99 -18.33 -20.81
CA ASN A 83 7.25 -17.50 -21.99
C ASN A 83 8.09 -16.25 -21.66
N LEU A 84 7.81 -15.60 -20.54
CA LEU A 84 8.57 -14.43 -20.07
C LEU A 84 9.99 -14.82 -19.66
N ILE A 85 10.17 -15.93 -18.95
CA ILE A 85 11.50 -16.46 -18.60
C ILE A 85 12.30 -16.81 -19.87
N ALA A 86 11.65 -17.45 -20.86
CA ALA A 86 12.27 -17.77 -22.15
C ALA A 86 12.65 -16.51 -22.94
N SER A 87 11.97 -15.38 -22.71
CA SER A 87 12.33 -14.06 -23.25
C SER A 87 13.46 -13.36 -22.48
N GLY A 88 14.13 -14.05 -21.54
CA GLY A 88 15.25 -13.53 -20.76
C GLY A 88 14.86 -12.67 -19.56
N LEU A 89 13.57 -12.64 -19.19
CA LEU A 89 13.10 -11.85 -18.05
C LEU A 89 13.21 -12.63 -16.74
N CYS A 90 13.45 -11.91 -15.65
CA CYS A 90 13.49 -12.49 -14.31
C CYS A 90 12.09 -12.49 -13.69
N VAL A 91 11.58 -13.62 -13.21
CA VAL A 91 10.17 -13.75 -12.79
C VAL A 91 10.03 -14.40 -11.41
N SER A 92 9.12 -13.88 -10.61
CA SER A 92 8.56 -14.53 -9.40
C SER A 92 7.05 -14.59 -9.47
N GLN A 93 6.47 -15.47 -8.65
CA GLN A 93 5.04 -15.57 -8.43
C GLN A 93 4.72 -15.20 -6.97
N ASP A 94 3.65 -14.43 -6.77
CA ASP A 94 3.13 -14.08 -5.45
C ASP A 94 2.12 -15.11 -4.94
N PHE A 95 1.57 -14.87 -3.75
CA PHE A 95 0.67 -15.80 -3.07
C PHE A 95 -0.75 -15.83 -3.66
N ILE A 96 -1.12 -14.84 -4.47
CA ILE A 96 -2.40 -14.76 -5.21
C ILE A 96 -2.21 -15.08 -6.69
N GLU A 97 -1.12 -15.77 -7.02
CA GLU A 97 -0.78 -16.22 -8.37
C GLU A 97 -0.54 -15.07 -9.36
N GLY A 98 -0.23 -13.87 -8.88
CA GLY A 98 0.31 -12.78 -9.69
C GLY A 98 1.78 -13.00 -9.99
N LEU A 99 2.22 -12.57 -11.17
CA LEU A 99 3.63 -12.57 -11.56
C LEU A 99 4.25 -11.21 -11.26
N THR A 100 5.45 -11.23 -10.71
CA THR A 100 6.34 -10.07 -10.64
C THR A 100 7.51 -10.30 -11.58
N VAL A 101 7.68 -9.40 -12.54
CA VAL A 101 8.63 -9.51 -13.64
C VAL A 101 9.66 -8.39 -13.54
N PHE A 102 10.92 -8.73 -13.71
CA PHE A 102 12.07 -7.85 -13.64
C PHE A 102 12.72 -7.79 -15.02
N GLU A 103 12.74 -6.61 -15.61
CA GLU A 103 13.40 -6.31 -16.88
C GLU A 103 14.68 -5.52 -16.58
N ARG A 104 15.83 -6.06 -17.02
CA ARG A 104 17.13 -5.43 -16.77
C ARG A 104 17.25 -4.12 -17.51
N ILE A 105 17.67 -3.06 -16.81
CA ILE A 105 17.96 -1.75 -17.39
C ILE A 105 19.46 -1.64 -17.70
N GLY A 106 20.30 -1.96 -16.71
CA GLY A 106 21.73 -1.73 -16.75
C GLY A 106 22.32 -1.68 -15.35
N ASP A 107 23.59 -1.28 -15.25
CA ASP A 107 24.26 -1.16 -13.95
C ASP A 107 23.92 0.17 -13.27
N SER A 108 23.96 0.19 -11.94
CA SER A 108 23.80 1.43 -11.19
C SER A 108 25.00 2.36 -11.40
N ARG A 109 24.84 3.64 -11.03
CA ARG A 109 25.93 4.64 -11.14
C ARG A 109 27.17 4.24 -10.34
N ALA A 110 26.99 3.57 -9.20
CA ALA A 110 28.09 3.08 -8.37
C ALA A 110 28.71 1.78 -8.91
N GLY A 111 28.08 1.12 -9.88
CA GLY A 111 28.58 -0.07 -10.56
C GLY A 111 28.50 -1.36 -9.74
N ASP A 112 28.00 -1.31 -8.51
CA ASP A 112 27.93 -2.44 -7.56
C ASP A 112 26.58 -3.18 -7.57
N THR A 113 25.58 -2.62 -8.24
CA THR A 113 24.25 -3.18 -8.39
C THR A 113 23.79 -3.12 -9.84
N VAL A 114 22.81 -3.97 -10.16
CA VAL A 114 22.10 -3.98 -11.43
C VAL A 114 20.68 -3.46 -11.20
N LEU A 115 20.26 -2.50 -12.03
CA LEU A 115 18.94 -1.88 -12.00
C LEU A 115 17.95 -2.64 -12.88
N TYR A 116 16.73 -2.81 -12.36
CA TYR A 116 15.62 -3.47 -13.04
C TYR A 116 14.36 -2.60 -12.99
N LYS A 117 13.58 -2.61 -14.07
CA LYS A 117 12.17 -2.23 -14.05
C LYS A 117 11.35 -3.42 -13.56
N LYS A 118 10.39 -3.16 -12.67
CA LYS A 118 9.51 -4.17 -12.09
C LYS A 118 8.11 -4.01 -12.65
N PHE A 119 7.50 -5.11 -13.07
CA PHE A 119 6.13 -5.17 -13.55
C PHE A 119 5.33 -6.19 -12.76
N SER A 120 4.05 -5.93 -12.58
CA SER A 120 3.07 -6.88 -12.07
C SER A 120 2.19 -7.33 -13.24
N ILE A 121 2.02 -8.64 -13.38
CA ILE A 121 1.14 -9.26 -14.37
C ILE A 121 0.21 -10.19 -13.64
N ARG A 122 -1.10 -10.07 -13.87
CA ARG A 122 -2.10 -10.98 -13.31
C ARG A 122 -3.08 -11.43 -14.39
N VAL A 123 -3.32 -12.72 -14.44
CA VAL A 123 -4.43 -13.29 -15.23
C VAL A 123 -5.75 -12.96 -14.53
N VAL A 124 -6.65 -12.32 -15.24
CA VAL A 124 -7.98 -11.92 -14.77
C VAL A 124 -9.03 -12.71 -15.56
N SER A 125 -9.77 -13.55 -14.85
CA SER A 125 -10.85 -14.34 -15.46
C SER A 125 -12.06 -13.45 -15.80
N PRO A 126 -12.94 -13.86 -16.74
CA PRO A 126 -14.13 -13.09 -17.08
C PRO A 126 -15.04 -12.78 -15.87
N LYS A 127 -15.06 -13.64 -14.85
CA LYS A 127 -15.87 -13.44 -13.64
C LYS A 127 -15.30 -12.35 -12.72
N GLU A 128 -14.00 -12.06 -12.83
CA GLU A 128 -13.30 -11.05 -12.02
C GLU A 128 -13.32 -9.67 -12.68
N GLN A 129 -13.79 -9.55 -13.92
CA GLN A 129 -13.92 -8.29 -14.65
C GLN A 129 -15.28 -7.67 -14.32
N PHE A 130 -15.32 -6.81 -13.30
CA PHE A 130 -16.57 -6.21 -12.81
C PHE A 130 -17.07 -5.03 -13.65
N ALA A 131 -16.22 -4.42 -14.50
CA ALA A 131 -16.49 -3.11 -15.12
C ALA A 131 -16.75 -3.12 -16.65
N CYS A 132 -16.38 -4.19 -17.36
CA CYS A 132 -16.57 -4.31 -18.81
C CYS A 132 -17.10 -5.71 -19.13
N LYS A 133 -18.06 -5.81 -20.06
CA LYS A 133 -18.73 -7.05 -20.51
C LYS A 133 -17.90 -8.32 -20.23
N GLN A 134 -18.38 -9.16 -19.30
CA GLN A 134 -17.76 -10.43 -18.85
C GLN A 134 -17.61 -11.46 -19.98
N THR A 135 -16.77 -11.19 -20.96
CA THR A 135 -16.80 -11.92 -22.24
C THR A 135 -15.48 -12.61 -22.56
N SER A 136 -14.34 -12.09 -22.10
CA SER A 136 -13.03 -12.68 -22.39
C SER A 136 -12.11 -12.70 -21.18
N TRP A 137 -11.06 -13.50 -21.23
CA TRP A 137 -9.96 -13.45 -20.27
C TRP A 137 -9.12 -12.19 -20.51
N SER A 138 -8.35 -11.77 -19.53
CA SER A 138 -7.48 -10.60 -19.65
C SER A 138 -6.21 -10.71 -18.81
N LEU A 139 -5.22 -9.89 -19.13
CA LEU A 139 -4.04 -9.64 -18.31
C LEU A 139 -4.13 -8.24 -17.73
N ASN A 140 -4.06 -8.12 -16.42
CA ASN A 140 -3.72 -6.85 -15.79
C ASN A 140 -2.20 -6.71 -15.83
N VAL A 141 -1.71 -5.67 -16.50
CA VAL A 141 -0.27 -5.40 -16.66
C VAL A 141 0.03 -4.03 -16.08
N SER A 142 0.95 -3.93 -15.12
CA SER A 142 1.23 -2.65 -14.46
C SER A 142 2.69 -2.51 -14.05
N PHE A 143 3.27 -1.33 -14.29
CA PHE A 143 4.58 -0.96 -13.78
C PHE A 143 4.52 -0.82 -12.26
N ALA A 144 5.38 -1.55 -11.57
CA ALA A 144 5.43 -1.68 -10.11
C ALA A 144 6.66 -0.99 -9.50
N GLY A 145 7.37 -0.18 -10.28
CA GLY A 145 8.55 0.59 -9.86
C GLY A 145 9.86 -0.06 -10.29
N GLU A 146 10.94 0.29 -9.60
CA GLU A 146 12.28 -0.21 -9.88
C GLU A 146 12.78 -1.12 -8.76
N ALA A 147 13.79 -1.93 -9.06
CA ALA A 147 14.50 -2.75 -8.11
C ALA A 147 16.02 -2.69 -8.39
N GLU A 148 16.81 -2.90 -7.34
CA GLU A 148 18.26 -3.11 -7.46
C GLU A 148 18.60 -4.52 -6.98
N VAL A 149 19.49 -5.17 -7.72
CA VAL A 149 20.05 -6.47 -7.37
C VAL A 149 21.56 -6.30 -7.22
N THR A 150 22.14 -6.84 -6.16
CA THR A 150 23.58 -6.75 -5.90
C THR A 150 24.37 -7.54 -6.94
N LYS A 151 25.57 -7.07 -7.28
CA LYS A 151 26.56 -7.90 -7.97
C LYS A 151 27.24 -8.88 -7.03
N GLN A 152 27.30 -8.58 -5.74
CA GLN A 152 27.71 -9.52 -4.69
C GLN A 152 26.73 -10.68 -4.57
N SER A 153 27.26 -11.85 -4.25
CA SER A 153 26.47 -13.06 -3.98
C SER A 153 25.77 -12.98 -2.62
N PHE A 154 24.94 -13.97 -2.32
CA PHE A 154 24.39 -14.16 -0.99
C PHE A 154 25.49 -14.46 0.04
N SER A 155 26.47 -15.30 -0.31
CA SER A 155 27.59 -15.67 0.56
C SER A 155 28.45 -14.46 0.94
N ASP A 156 28.69 -13.52 0.02
CA ASP A 156 29.38 -12.25 0.30
C ASP A 156 28.66 -11.39 1.35
N LEU A 157 27.34 -11.56 1.49
CA LEU A 157 26.46 -10.75 2.34
C LEU A 157 25.89 -11.54 3.51
N VAL A 158 26.53 -12.66 3.91
CA VAL A 158 26.03 -13.56 4.95
C VAL A 158 25.80 -12.85 6.30
N ASN A 159 26.61 -11.84 6.61
CA ASN A 159 26.48 -11.01 7.84
C ASN A 159 25.17 -10.20 7.88
N TYR A 160 24.46 -10.08 6.76
CA TYR A 160 23.19 -9.38 6.62
C TYR A 160 22.02 -10.34 6.35
N ALA A 161 22.20 -11.66 6.54
CA ALA A 161 21.22 -12.69 6.17
C ALA A 161 19.80 -12.39 6.67
N GLU A 162 19.63 -11.87 7.90
CA GLU A 162 18.32 -11.52 8.46
C GLU A 162 17.59 -10.40 7.69
N SER A 163 18.34 -9.50 7.07
CA SER A 163 17.81 -8.40 6.25
C SER A 163 17.55 -8.81 4.79
N ILE A 164 18.08 -9.96 4.36
CA ILE A 164 17.88 -10.50 3.00
C ILE A 164 16.51 -11.18 2.91
N LYS A 165 15.60 -10.61 2.12
CA LYS A 165 14.23 -11.15 1.95
C LYS A 165 14.03 -11.93 0.66
N LYS A 166 14.71 -11.55 -0.42
CA LYS A 166 14.59 -12.17 -1.74
C LYS A 166 15.94 -12.26 -2.43
N VAL A 167 16.11 -13.30 -3.24
CA VAL A 167 17.30 -13.53 -4.07
C VAL A 167 16.89 -13.75 -5.52
N LEU A 168 17.84 -13.54 -6.42
CA LEU A 168 17.75 -13.86 -7.84
C LEU A 168 18.73 -15.00 -8.14
N ILE A 169 18.22 -16.11 -8.65
CA ILE A 169 18.98 -17.30 -9.05
C ILE A 169 18.65 -17.58 -10.51
N GLY A 170 19.61 -17.32 -11.41
CA GLY A 170 19.33 -17.28 -12.85
C GLY A 170 18.23 -16.26 -13.16
N ASN A 171 17.14 -16.72 -13.78
CA ASN A 171 15.96 -15.89 -14.08
C ASN A 171 14.82 -16.05 -13.05
N GLU A 172 15.06 -16.76 -11.94
CA GLU A 172 14.05 -16.98 -10.91
C GLU A 172 14.29 -16.12 -9.68
N ILE A 173 13.23 -15.45 -9.22
CA ILE A 173 13.25 -14.70 -7.97
C ILE A 173 12.61 -15.56 -6.87
N LYS A 174 13.39 -15.87 -5.83
CA LYS A 174 12.95 -16.70 -4.69
C LYS A 174 12.98 -15.92 -3.38
N LYS A 175 12.14 -16.30 -2.41
CA LYS A 175 12.25 -15.79 -1.04
C LYS A 175 13.45 -16.46 -0.37
N ALA A 176 14.30 -15.69 0.28
CA ALA A 176 15.55 -16.19 0.87
C ALA A 176 15.34 -17.27 1.97
N LYS A 177 14.15 -17.31 2.58
CA LYS A 177 13.80 -18.36 3.55
C LYS A 177 13.46 -19.72 2.95
N TYR A 178 13.34 -19.83 1.62
CA TYR A 178 12.95 -21.04 0.90
C TYR A 178 14.03 -21.58 -0.04
N ILE A 179 15.23 -20.99 -0.02
CA ILE A 179 16.37 -21.49 -0.80
C ILE A 179 17.21 -22.46 0.03
N SER A 180 17.81 -23.46 -0.63
CA SER A 180 18.69 -24.43 0.01
C SER A 180 20.02 -23.80 0.46
N ASP A 181 20.77 -24.50 1.30
CA ASP A 181 22.11 -24.04 1.69
C ASP A 181 23.11 -24.09 0.53
N SER A 182 22.95 -25.02 -0.40
CA SER A 182 23.71 -25.04 -1.66
C SER A 182 23.40 -23.81 -2.53
N GLU A 183 22.13 -23.39 -2.60
CA GLU A 183 21.75 -22.16 -3.31
C GLU A 183 22.32 -20.91 -2.60
N LYS A 184 22.36 -20.87 -1.26
CA LYS A 184 22.97 -19.75 -0.53
C LYS A 184 24.49 -19.64 -0.76
N ALA A 185 25.16 -20.79 -0.85
CA ALA A 185 26.61 -20.85 -1.05
C ALA A 185 27.02 -20.57 -2.52
N ALA A 186 26.10 -20.65 -3.47
CA ALA A 186 26.40 -20.44 -4.88
C ALA A 186 26.73 -18.98 -5.20
N ASP A 187 27.85 -18.76 -5.90
CA ASP A 187 28.29 -17.43 -6.35
C ASP A 187 27.33 -16.76 -7.33
N THR A 188 26.41 -17.52 -7.92
CA THR A 188 25.39 -17.02 -8.85
C THR A 188 24.14 -16.46 -8.15
N THR A 189 23.96 -16.72 -6.86
CA THR A 189 22.80 -16.27 -6.09
C THR A 189 22.95 -14.81 -5.72
N ARG A 190 22.26 -13.93 -6.43
CA ARG A 190 22.32 -12.47 -6.20
C ARG A 190 21.23 -12.00 -5.25
N VAL A 191 21.49 -10.93 -4.50
CA VAL A 191 20.58 -10.43 -3.47
C VAL A 191 19.76 -9.25 -3.99
N ILE A 192 18.44 -9.28 -3.78
CA ILE A 192 17.57 -8.15 -4.13
C ILE A 192 17.53 -7.16 -2.95
N LEU A 193 17.87 -5.89 -3.20
CA LEU A 193 17.96 -4.87 -2.16
C LEU A 193 16.58 -4.46 -1.63
N SER A 194 16.23 -4.99 -0.46
CA SER A 194 15.09 -4.56 0.36
C SER A 194 15.38 -3.23 1.07
N ASN A 195 14.35 -2.53 1.56
CA ASN A 195 14.57 -1.32 2.38
C ASN A 195 15.32 -1.61 3.68
N ASP A 196 15.16 -2.81 4.25
CA ASP A 196 15.88 -3.23 5.46
C ASP A 196 17.36 -3.42 5.16
N LEU A 197 17.68 -4.15 4.09
CA LEU A 197 19.05 -4.38 3.66
C LEU A 197 19.74 -3.08 3.23
N ARG A 198 19.03 -2.16 2.56
CA ARG A 198 19.55 -0.83 2.25
C ARG A 198 19.97 -0.08 3.51
N ARG A 199 19.15 -0.11 4.56
CA ARG A 199 19.48 0.53 5.84
C ARG A 199 20.68 -0.12 6.50
N ALA A 200 20.73 -1.45 6.52
CA ALA A 200 21.88 -2.19 7.06
C ALA A 200 23.19 -1.88 6.31
N LEU A 201 23.11 -1.63 5.01
CA LEU A 201 24.24 -1.23 4.16
C LEU A 201 24.46 0.29 4.09
N SER A 202 23.74 1.10 4.89
CA SER A 202 23.81 2.57 4.87
C SER A 202 23.64 3.19 3.47
N ARG A 203 22.80 2.59 2.62
CA ARG A 203 22.55 3.04 1.24
C ARG A 203 21.36 3.99 1.16
N ALA A 204 21.45 4.95 0.24
CA ALA A 204 20.32 5.81 -0.10
C ALA A 204 19.12 4.99 -0.63
N PRO A 205 17.88 5.47 -0.39
CA PRO A 205 16.70 4.87 -0.99
C PRO A 205 16.75 5.01 -2.51
N LEU A 206 16.26 3.99 -3.24
CA LEU A 206 16.12 4.02 -4.69
C LEU A 206 15.07 5.04 -5.18
N TYR A 207 14.21 5.50 -4.26
CA TYR A 207 13.04 6.29 -4.60
C TYR A 207 13.38 7.77 -4.82
N SER A 208 13.02 8.29 -6.00
CA SER A 208 12.88 9.72 -6.26
C SER A 208 11.40 10.11 -6.33
N ARG A 209 11.06 11.29 -5.81
CA ARG A 209 9.69 11.81 -5.88
C ARG A 209 9.37 12.22 -7.32
N VAL A 210 8.55 11.42 -8.00
CA VAL A 210 7.98 11.79 -9.30
C VAL A 210 6.70 12.60 -9.06
N PRO A 211 6.54 13.81 -9.63
CA PRO A 211 5.35 14.64 -9.46
C PRO A 211 4.06 13.95 -9.94
N ASN A 212 4.12 13.28 -11.09
CA ASN A 212 3.02 12.48 -11.64
C ASN A 212 3.45 11.03 -11.87
N LYS A 213 3.04 10.14 -10.96
CA LYS A 213 3.35 8.70 -11.05
C LYS A 213 2.52 7.98 -12.11
N TYR A 214 1.35 8.50 -12.46
CA TYR A 214 0.40 7.82 -13.35
C TYR A 214 0.88 7.80 -14.79
N SER A 215 1.34 8.93 -15.32
CA SER A 215 1.89 9.01 -16.69
C SER A 215 3.02 8.01 -16.87
N ARG A 216 4.05 8.08 -16.00
CA ARG A 216 5.19 7.17 -16.04
C ARG A 216 4.76 5.70 -15.94
N SER A 217 3.83 5.38 -15.02
CA SER A 217 3.35 4.02 -14.84
C SER A 217 2.64 3.50 -16.09
N PHE A 218 1.80 4.33 -16.71
CA PHE A 218 1.12 3.99 -17.96
C PHE A 218 2.11 3.75 -19.10
N ASP A 219 3.03 4.68 -19.32
CA ASP A 219 4.01 4.62 -20.41
C ASP A 219 4.88 3.36 -20.32
N GLU A 220 5.36 3.05 -19.11
CA GLU A 220 6.16 1.83 -18.87
C GLU A 220 5.33 0.56 -19.04
N SER A 221 4.08 0.55 -18.58
CA SER A 221 3.18 -0.60 -18.74
C SER A 221 2.87 -0.86 -20.22
N LEU A 222 2.63 0.21 -20.99
CA LEU A 222 2.38 0.14 -22.43
C LEU A 222 3.62 -0.34 -23.18
N ARG A 223 4.81 0.17 -22.82
CA ARG A 223 6.08 -0.29 -23.40
C ARG A 223 6.29 -1.78 -23.15
N PHE A 224 6.12 -2.23 -21.90
CA PHE A 224 6.27 -3.64 -21.55
C PHE A 224 5.31 -4.54 -22.34
N TYR A 225 4.03 -4.16 -22.40
CA TYR A 225 3.04 -4.87 -23.23
C TYR A 225 3.47 -4.93 -24.70
N THR A 226 3.90 -3.80 -25.26
CA THR A 226 4.31 -3.70 -26.67
C THR A 226 5.52 -4.58 -26.97
N SER A 227 6.51 -4.63 -26.07
CA SER A 227 7.73 -5.42 -26.26
C SER A 227 7.53 -6.92 -26.07
N TYR A 228 6.73 -7.33 -25.08
CA TYR A 228 6.70 -8.72 -24.61
C TYR A 228 5.37 -9.45 -24.82
N LEU A 229 4.26 -8.77 -25.08
CA LEU A 229 2.93 -9.38 -25.07
C LEU A 229 2.09 -9.12 -26.31
N LYS A 230 2.22 -7.95 -26.95
CA LYS A 230 1.39 -7.53 -28.09
C LYS A 230 1.38 -8.57 -29.21
N GLY A 231 0.18 -9.05 -29.55
CA GLY A 231 -0.04 -9.99 -30.67
C GLY A 231 0.56 -11.38 -30.47
N ARG A 232 1.09 -11.70 -29.29
CA ARG A 232 1.79 -12.97 -29.07
C ARG A 232 0.80 -14.12 -28.91
N THR A 233 1.15 -15.24 -29.53
CA THR A 233 0.57 -16.55 -29.24
C THR A 233 1.53 -17.31 -28.33
N ILE A 234 1.04 -17.80 -27.19
CA ILE A 234 1.84 -18.57 -26.21
C ILE A 234 1.29 -20.00 -26.18
N ASP A 235 2.20 -20.96 -26.37
CA ASP A 235 1.94 -22.41 -26.31
C ASP A 235 0.77 -22.86 -27.20
N ASN A 236 0.51 -22.16 -28.30
CA ASN A 236 -0.65 -22.34 -29.19
C ASN A 236 -2.03 -22.30 -28.50
N PHE A 237 -2.07 -21.85 -27.26
CA PHE A 237 -3.26 -21.87 -26.41
C PHE A 237 -3.71 -20.47 -26.00
N ILE A 238 -2.79 -19.53 -25.83
CA ILE A 238 -3.11 -18.15 -25.40
C ILE A 238 -2.85 -17.22 -26.57
N SER A 239 -3.84 -16.44 -26.98
CA SER A 239 -3.69 -15.37 -27.98
C SER A 239 -3.92 -14.01 -27.33
N ILE A 240 -2.88 -13.19 -27.24
CA ILE A 240 -2.93 -11.85 -26.65
C ILE A 240 -3.28 -10.82 -27.73
N PHE A 241 -4.28 -9.98 -27.46
CA PHE A 241 -4.80 -9.05 -28.47
C PHE A 241 -3.80 -7.93 -28.74
N GLU A 242 -3.82 -7.41 -29.97
CA GLU A 242 -2.98 -6.28 -30.38
C GLU A 242 -3.57 -4.91 -30.02
N SER A 243 -4.87 -4.86 -29.71
CA SER A 243 -5.64 -3.64 -29.44
C SER A 243 -5.11 -2.82 -28.26
N GLY A 244 -4.22 -3.38 -27.44
CA GLY A 244 -3.67 -2.72 -26.27
C GLY A 244 -4.62 -2.76 -25.08
N PHE A 245 -4.48 -1.76 -24.20
CA PHE A 245 -5.31 -1.67 -23.01
C PHE A 245 -6.77 -1.38 -23.37
N GLN A 246 -7.68 -2.07 -22.68
CA GLN A 246 -9.12 -1.87 -22.78
C GLN A 246 -9.45 -0.39 -22.53
N GLN A 247 -10.15 0.21 -23.48
CA GLN A 247 -10.62 1.58 -23.37
C GLN A 247 -11.91 1.65 -22.57
N ILE A 248 -12.03 2.69 -21.76
CA ILE A 248 -13.23 2.97 -20.98
C ILE A 248 -14.16 3.82 -21.85
N SER A 249 -15.46 3.57 -21.80
CA SER A 249 -16.42 4.39 -22.55
C SER A 249 -16.48 5.82 -21.99
N GLU A 250 -16.67 6.83 -22.86
CA GLU A 250 -16.68 8.24 -22.46
C GLU A 250 -17.68 8.53 -21.32
N GLY A 251 -18.85 7.88 -21.33
CA GLY A 251 -19.86 8.04 -20.28
C GLY A 251 -19.46 7.50 -18.90
N GLN A 252 -18.40 6.68 -18.81
CA GLN A 252 -17.83 6.23 -17.54
C GLN A 252 -16.74 7.18 -17.01
N VAL A 253 -16.15 8.00 -17.88
CA VAL A 253 -15.10 8.97 -17.53
C VAL A 253 -15.73 10.15 -16.77
N LEU A 254 -15.08 10.60 -15.68
CA LEU A 254 -15.58 11.67 -14.79
C LEU A 254 -16.98 11.40 -14.20
N SER A 255 -17.42 10.14 -14.20
CA SER A 255 -18.71 9.74 -13.64
C SER A 255 -18.55 9.14 -12.25
N THR A 256 -19.52 9.43 -11.37
CA THR A 256 -19.66 8.75 -10.09
C THR A 256 -21.13 8.38 -9.87
N THR A 257 -21.38 7.34 -9.08
CA THR A 257 -22.76 6.98 -8.73
C THR A 257 -23.41 8.07 -7.89
N LYS A 258 -24.71 8.30 -8.11
CA LYS A 258 -25.49 9.19 -7.25
C LYS A 258 -25.34 8.73 -5.79
N HIS A 259 -25.12 9.68 -4.86
CA HIS A 259 -24.81 9.41 -3.46
C HIS A 259 -23.43 8.76 -3.20
N SER A 260 -22.47 8.89 -4.12
CA SER A 260 -21.13 8.35 -3.88
C SER A 260 -20.37 9.02 -2.74
N ASN A 261 -20.71 10.27 -2.48
CA ASN A 261 -20.16 11.13 -1.45
C ASN A 261 -21.15 11.36 -0.28
N LEU A 262 -22.25 10.59 -0.20
CA LEU A 262 -23.16 10.69 0.94
C LEU A 262 -22.48 10.09 2.17
N LEU A 263 -22.45 10.83 3.28
CA LEU A 263 -21.80 10.44 4.52
C LEU A 263 -22.83 10.15 5.60
N VAL A 264 -22.45 9.30 6.57
CA VAL A 264 -23.24 8.94 7.76
C VAL A 264 -22.52 9.47 9.00
N PHE A 265 -23.27 10.13 9.88
CA PHE A 265 -22.84 10.81 11.10
C PHE A 265 -23.56 10.20 12.33
N GLY A 266 -23.55 10.91 13.46
CA GLY A 266 -24.25 10.48 14.68
C GLY A 266 -25.73 10.17 14.41
N ASP A 267 -26.27 9.23 15.20
CA ASP A 267 -27.64 8.74 15.09
C ASP A 267 -28.02 8.24 13.68
N ASN A 268 -27.03 7.77 12.90
CA ASN A 268 -27.16 7.36 11.50
C ASN A 268 -27.70 8.44 10.55
N GLN A 269 -27.63 9.71 10.94
CA GLN A 269 -28.04 10.80 10.07
C GLN A 269 -27.06 11.00 8.92
N THR A 270 -27.55 11.51 7.79
CA THR A 270 -26.74 11.61 6.56
C THR A 270 -26.64 13.03 6.05
N HIS A 271 -25.47 13.38 5.50
CA HIS A 271 -25.25 14.66 4.87
C HIS A 271 -24.14 14.56 3.80
N PHE A 272 -24.16 15.43 2.78
CA PHE A 272 -23.11 15.47 1.75
C PHE A 272 -21.89 16.29 2.16
N SER A 273 -22.10 17.35 2.95
CA SER A 273 -21.03 18.17 3.54
C SER A 273 -20.56 17.56 4.88
N PRO A 274 -19.27 17.18 5.01
CA PRO A 274 -18.68 16.77 6.29
C PRO A 274 -18.86 17.79 7.40
N TYR A 275 -18.71 19.08 7.08
CA TYR A 275 -18.77 20.16 8.07
C TYR A 275 -20.18 20.30 8.65
N ASN A 276 -21.22 20.39 7.79
CA ASN A 276 -22.59 20.52 8.26
C ASN A 276 -23.05 19.25 8.98
N GLY A 277 -22.71 18.07 8.44
CA GLY A 277 -23.09 16.80 9.06
C GLY A 277 -22.54 16.65 10.49
N LEU A 278 -21.28 17.01 10.74
CA LEU A 278 -20.73 17.03 12.09
C LEU A 278 -21.36 18.11 12.97
N LYS A 279 -21.58 19.31 12.41
CA LYS A 279 -22.17 20.42 13.17
C LYS A 279 -23.60 20.12 13.62
N GLU A 280 -24.38 19.42 12.81
CA GLU A 280 -25.79 19.10 13.06
C GLU A 280 -25.97 17.81 13.85
N TYR A 281 -25.20 16.76 13.53
CA TYR A 281 -25.43 15.40 14.03
C TYR A 281 -24.28 14.84 14.85
N GLY A 282 -23.17 15.59 15.00
CA GLY A 282 -21.98 15.09 15.70
C GLY A 282 -21.28 13.95 14.96
N PRO A 283 -20.26 13.32 15.58
CA PRO A 283 -19.51 12.25 14.94
C PRO A 283 -20.29 10.95 14.85
N TYR A 284 -20.03 10.16 13.81
CA TYR A 284 -20.60 8.80 13.67
C TYR A 284 -20.29 7.91 14.87
N LYS A 285 -19.07 7.98 15.39
CA LYS A 285 -18.68 7.33 16.65
C LYS A 285 -17.94 8.36 17.52
N PRO A 286 -18.47 8.74 18.69
CA PRO A 286 -17.73 9.57 19.64
C PRO A 286 -16.56 8.79 20.24
N ILE A 287 -15.76 9.46 21.07
CA ILE A 287 -14.71 8.80 21.86
C ILE A 287 -15.38 7.95 22.95
N GLU A 288 -14.95 6.69 23.11
CA GLU A 288 -15.58 5.76 24.07
C GLU A 288 -15.32 6.09 25.54
N SER A 289 -14.18 6.73 25.87
CA SER A 289 -13.86 7.16 27.24
C SER A 289 -13.36 8.60 27.28
N ALA A 290 -13.63 9.28 28.39
CA ALA A 290 -13.14 10.63 28.68
C ALA A 290 -11.72 10.64 29.32
N ASP A 291 -11.06 9.48 29.38
CA ASP A 291 -9.77 9.26 30.04
C ASP A 291 -8.60 9.73 29.15
N TYR A 292 -8.69 10.99 28.73
CA TYR A 292 -7.65 11.63 27.94
C TYR A 292 -7.32 13.02 28.50
N ARG A 293 -6.08 13.43 28.25
CA ARG A 293 -5.54 14.73 28.64
C ARG A 293 -4.80 15.37 27.48
N PHE A 294 -5.01 16.67 27.32
CA PHE A 294 -4.28 17.48 26.35
C PHE A 294 -3.15 18.22 27.05
N PHE A 295 -2.07 18.51 26.35
CA PHE A 295 -1.10 19.51 26.79
C PHE A 295 -0.50 20.20 25.58
N PHE A 296 0.02 21.42 25.76
CA PHE A 296 0.64 22.16 24.68
C PHE A 296 2.14 21.95 24.64
N ILE A 297 2.71 22.01 23.43
CA ILE A 297 4.15 22.17 23.19
C ILE A 297 4.31 23.40 22.29
N PHE A 298 5.03 24.43 22.72
CA PHE A 298 5.19 25.65 21.92
C PHE A 298 6.43 26.46 22.31
N ASN A 299 6.91 27.33 21.41
CA ASN A 299 8.00 28.25 21.74
C ASN A 299 7.49 29.32 22.72
N GLU A 300 8.29 29.74 23.71
CA GLU A 300 7.84 30.69 24.74
C GLU A 300 7.28 31.99 24.19
N GLN A 301 7.82 32.47 23.08
CA GLN A 301 7.35 33.69 22.39
C GLN A 301 5.99 33.51 21.70
N ASP A 302 5.50 32.28 21.54
CA ASP A 302 4.23 31.96 20.88
C ASP A 302 3.08 31.70 21.88
N ARG A 303 3.23 32.13 23.13
CA ARG A 303 2.22 31.96 24.20
C ARG A 303 0.86 32.54 23.83
N GLU A 304 0.83 33.70 23.17
CA GLU A 304 -0.42 34.30 22.71
C GLU A 304 -1.11 33.45 21.65
N ALA A 305 -0.34 32.87 20.71
CA ALA A 305 -0.88 31.95 19.71
C ALA A 305 -1.45 30.68 20.35
N ALA A 306 -0.79 30.14 21.39
CA ALA A 306 -1.30 29.01 22.17
C ALA A 306 -2.62 29.34 22.88
N ASN A 307 -2.69 30.50 23.53
CA ASN A 307 -3.90 30.98 24.19
C ASN A 307 -5.04 31.22 23.20
N LYS A 308 -4.75 31.84 22.04
CA LYS A 308 -5.71 32.06 20.95
C LYS A 308 -6.26 30.74 20.45
N LEU A 309 -5.38 29.77 20.15
CA LEU A 309 -5.77 28.44 19.69
C LEU A 309 -6.66 27.72 20.72
N HIS A 310 -6.26 27.69 21.99
CA HIS A 310 -7.06 27.12 23.07
C HIS A 310 -8.43 27.80 23.18
N GLY A 311 -8.48 29.14 23.11
CA GLY A 311 -9.71 29.91 23.13
C GLY A 311 -10.63 29.62 21.94
N CYS A 312 -10.08 29.50 20.73
CA CYS A 312 -10.84 29.17 19.52
C CYS A 312 -11.38 27.74 19.54
N LEU A 313 -10.61 26.77 20.04
CA LEU A 313 -11.08 25.39 20.15
C LEU A 313 -12.16 25.24 21.22
N THR A 314 -12.06 25.96 22.35
CA THR A 314 -13.04 25.87 23.44
C THR A 314 -14.33 26.66 23.15
N ARG A 315 -14.21 27.91 22.71
CA ARG A 315 -15.37 28.83 22.54
C ARG A 315 -15.89 28.92 21.11
N GLY A 316 -15.13 28.43 20.14
CA GLY A 316 -15.44 28.59 18.72
C GLY A 316 -14.87 29.87 18.10
N LEU A 317 -15.03 29.99 16.78
CA LEU A 317 -14.61 31.15 15.98
C LEU A 317 -15.38 31.20 14.66
N LYS A 318 -16.00 32.34 14.32
CA LYS A 318 -16.63 32.62 13.01
C LYS A 318 -17.35 31.40 12.39
N GLY A 319 -18.39 30.91 13.08
CA GLY A 319 -19.22 29.79 12.64
C GLY A 319 -18.75 28.40 13.11
N PHE A 320 -17.47 28.21 13.45
CA PHE A 320 -17.02 27.01 14.15
C PHE A 320 -17.49 27.07 15.62
N PRO A 321 -18.24 26.07 16.13
CA PRO A 321 -18.92 26.17 17.42
C PRO A 321 -18.05 25.78 18.64
N GLY A 322 -16.77 25.46 18.42
CA GLY A 322 -15.91 24.85 19.43
C GLY A 322 -15.86 23.33 19.29
N ILE A 323 -14.76 22.72 19.72
CA ILE A 323 -14.45 21.30 19.50
C ILE A 323 -15.44 20.37 20.21
N TYR A 324 -15.89 20.73 21.41
CA TYR A 324 -16.89 19.95 22.14
C TYR A 324 -18.21 19.91 21.37
N ARG A 325 -18.73 21.07 20.96
CA ARG A 325 -19.99 21.15 20.20
C ARG A 325 -19.88 20.57 18.79
N PHE A 326 -18.68 20.53 18.21
CA PHE A 326 -18.49 20.08 16.83
C PHE A 326 -18.21 18.58 16.71
N VAL A 327 -17.46 18.00 17.65
CA VAL A 327 -17.03 16.58 17.60
C VAL A 327 -17.15 15.85 18.95
N GLY A 328 -17.73 16.47 19.98
CA GLY A 328 -17.94 15.83 21.28
C GLY A 328 -16.67 15.65 22.11
N VAL A 329 -15.59 16.38 21.81
CA VAL A 329 -14.30 16.24 22.52
C VAL A 329 -14.16 17.35 23.55
N GLU A 330 -13.92 16.99 24.81
CA GLU A 330 -13.64 17.92 25.89
C GLU A 330 -12.15 18.30 25.91
N LEU A 331 -11.80 19.58 25.98
CA LEU A 331 -10.38 19.97 26.06
C LEU A 331 -9.88 19.94 27.51
N ASN A 332 -9.73 18.72 28.05
CA ASN A 332 -9.17 18.47 29.38
C ASN A 332 -7.66 18.76 29.39
N LEU A 333 -7.31 20.05 29.49
CA LEU A 333 -5.93 20.54 29.43
C LEU A 333 -5.18 20.30 30.74
N ASP A 334 -4.11 19.53 30.67
CA ASP A 334 -3.10 19.36 31.70
C ASP A 334 -2.02 20.45 31.55
N ARG A 335 -2.13 21.48 32.42
CA ARG A 335 -1.22 22.63 32.41
C ARG A 335 0.18 22.26 32.93
N GLU A 336 0.27 21.31 33.84
CA GLU A 336 1.55 20.87 34.44
C GLU A 336 2.41 20.14 33.40
N LYS A 337 1.78 19.48 32.43
CA LYS A 337 2.46 18.82 31.30
C LYS A 337 2.75 19.73 30.12
N THR A 338 2.36 21.00 30.16
CA THR A 338 2.62 21.92 29.04
C THR A 338 4.12 22.23 28.93
N VAL A 339 4.67 22.00 27.74
CA VAL A 339 6.11 22.15 27.45
C VAL A 339 6.34 23.43 26.67
N THR A 340 7.22 24.30 27.19
CA THR A 340 7.75 25.43 26.44
C THR A 340 9.19 25.18 25.99
N PHE A 341 9.65 25.86 24.94
CA PHE A 341 11.07 25.84 24.54
C PHE A 341 11.48 27.21 24.00
N THR A 342 12.77 27.46 23.91
CA THR A 342 13.32 28.75 23.43
C THR A 342 14.09 28.62 22.12
N ASN A 343 14.83 27.51 21.91
CA ASN A 343 15.59 27.28 20.69
C ASN A 343 14.70 27.03 19.47
N ASN A 344 14.83 27.88 18.44
CA ASN A 344 14.07 27.79 17.19
C ASN A 344 14.70 26.87 16.14
N GLU A 345 16.02 26.68 16.19
CA GLU A 345 16.77 25.90 15.20
C GLU A 345 16.72 24.41 15.52
N ASP A 346 16.88 24.03 16.79
CA ASP A 346 16.67 22.65 17.26
C ASP A 346 15.94 22.62 18.62
N PRO A 347 14.59 22.58 18.61
CA PRO A 347 13.81 22.56 19.84
C PRO A 347 13.79 21.19 20.53
N LEU A 348 14.27 20.13 19.87
CA LEU A 348 14.07 18.76 20.33
C LEU A 348 14.74 18.45 21.68
N PRO A 349 16.02 18.83 21.92
CA PRO A 349 16.68 18.50 23.19
C PRO A 349 15.98 19.11 24.41
N GLU A 350 15.49 20.35 24.30
CA GLU A 350 14.73 21.01 25.39
C GLU A 350 13.41 20.29 25.66
N ILE A 351 12.68 19.93 24.59
CA ILE A 351 11.40 19.24 24.70
C ILE A 351 11.60 17.84 25.31
N GLU A 352 12.57 17.07 24.84
CA GLU A 352 12.84 15.71 25.33
C GLU A 352 13.22 15.72 26.80
N LYS A 353 14.12 16.61 27.22
CA LYS A 353 14.50 16.78 28.63
C LYS A 353 13.27 17.08 29.51
N LYS A 354 12.37 17.95 29.06
CA LYS A 354 11.13 18.28 29.80
C LYS A 354 10.18 17.09 29.86
N LEU A 355 10.01 16.35 28.76
CA LEU A 355 9.16 15.16 28.71
C LEU A 355 9.71 14.01 29.57
N GLU A 356 11.03 13.86 29.67
CA GLU A 356 11.69 12.84 30.51
C GLU A 356 11.56 13.12 32.00
N ALA A 357 11.53 14.41 32.38
CA ALA A 357 11.31 14.81 33.77
C ALA A 357 9.84 14.66 34.22
N MET A 358 8.91 14.35 33.31
CA MET A 358 7.47 14.25 33.59
C MET A 358 7.04 12.79 33.81
N THR A 359 6.16 12.58 34.77
CA THR A 359 5.46 11.30 34.96
C THR A 359 4.13 11.31 34.20
N PHE A 360 3.90 10.29 33.37
CA PHE A 360 2.64 10.09 32.66
C PHE A 360 1.87 8.93 33.28
N ASP A 361 0.57 9.11 33.49
CA ASP A 361 -0.30 8.05 33.98
C ASP A 361 -0.55 7.06 32.83
N PRO A 362 -0.13 5.78 32.95
CA PRO A 362 -0.32 4.80 31.89
C PRO A 362 -1.79 4.46 31.61
N THR A 363 -2.71 4.81 32.51
CA THR A 363 -4.16 4.60 32.33
C THR A 363 -4.81 5.71 31.48
N LEU A 364 -4.15 6.86 31.34
CA LEU A 364 -4.65 8.00 30.58
C LEU A 364 -4.05 8.05 29.18
N LYS A 365 -4.85 8.48 28.21
CA LYS A 365 -4.36 8.81 26.85
C LYS A 365 -3.94 10.28 26.79
N TYR A 366 -2.72 10.54 26.37
CA TYR A 366 -2.23 11.91 26.21
C TYR A 366 -2.21 12.35 24.75
N LEU A 367 -2.65 13.58 24.49
CA LEU A 367 -2.52 14.24 23.19
C LEU A 367 -1.78 15.57 23.30
N ALA A 368 -0.60 15.64 22.71
CA ALA A 368 0.19 16.86 22.61
C ALA A 368 -0.29 17.74 21.44
N ILE A 369 -0.63 18.99 21.72
CA ILE A 369 -0.87 20.02 20.70
C ILE A 369 0.42 20.80 20.50
N TYR A 370 1.13 20.52 19.41
CA TYR A 370 2.41 21.16 19.10
C TYR A 370 2.23 22.33 18.13
N ILE A 371 2.59 23.54 18.56
CA ILE A 371 2.62 24.73 17.71
C ILE A 371 4.01 24.83 17.09
N SER A 372 4.10 24.51 15.81
CA SER A 372 5.36 24.48 15.07
C SER A 372 5.58 25.78 14.30
N ARG A 373 6.82 26.27 14.32
CA ARG A 373 7.31 27.36 13.46
C ARG A 373 7.80 26.86 12.09
N VAL A 374 7.79 25.55 11.85
CA VAL A 374 8.19 24.93 10.58
C VAL A 374 6.99 24.26 9.93
N ARG A 375 6.84 24.42 8.61
CA ARG A 375 5.77 23.76 7.87
C ARG A 375 6.06 22.28 7.66
N LYS A 376 4.99 21.46 7.57
CA LYS A 376 5.10 20.02 7.29
C LYS A 376 5.73 19.70 5.93
N ASP A 377 5.58 20.60 4.96
CA ASP A 377 6.05 20.50 3.58
C ASP A 377 7.35 21.30 3.33
N GLU A 378 8.05 21.69 4.39
CA GLU A 378 9.34 22.39 4.33
C GLU A 378 10.34 21.65 3.39
N PRO A 379 10.84 22.33 2.32
CA PRO A 379 11.82 21.74 1.42
C PRO A 379 13.14 21.40 2.10
N ASN A 380 13.55 22.19 3.10
CA ASN A 380 14.78 21.92 3.83
C ASN A 380 14.65 20.65 4.68
N GLN A 381 15.41 19.61 4.31
CA GLN A 381 15.35 18.30 4.95
C GLN A 381 15.73 18.34 6.44
N ALA A 382 16.69 19.18 6.83
CA ALA A 382 17.10 19.32 8.23
C ALA A 382 15.96 19.89 9.08
N LYS A 383 15.33 20.98 8.63
CA LYS A 383 14.17 21.58 9.31
C LYS A 383 12.97 20.64 9.34
N ARG A 384 12.72 19.92 8.24
CA ARG A 384 11.65 18.92 8.15
C ARG A 384 11.90 17.71 9.06
N SER A 385 13.15 17.34 9.30
CA SER A 385 13.51 16.22 10.18
C SER A 385 13.05 16.43 11.62
N ILE A 386 13.06 17.68 12.11
CA ILE A 386 12.66 18.04 13.48
C ILE A 386 11.21 17.62 13.74
N TYR A 387 10.31 17.88 12.78
CA TYR A 387 8.91 17.45 12.86
C TYR A 387 8.79 15.93 13.05
N PHE A 388 9.54 15.14 12.28
CA PHE A 388 9.47 13.69 12.36
C PHE A 388 10.13 13.14 13.62
N ARG A 389 11.25 13.72 14.07
CA ARG A 389 11.94 13.32 15.31
C ARG A 389 11.06 13.58 16.53
N LEU A 390 10.47 14.77 16.65
CA LEU A 390 9.55 15.07 17.75
C LEU A 390 8.32 14.15 17.72
N LYS A 391 7.73 13.95 16.54
CA LYS A 391 6.59 13.03 16.42
C LYS A 391 6.96 11.61 16.83
N ASN A 392 8.13 11.12 16.44
CA ASN A 392 8.64 9.81 16.85
C ASN A 392 8.83 9.74 18.38
N SER A 393 9.44 10.76 18.97
CA SER A 393 9.69 10.86 20.42
C SER A 393 8.39 10.80 21.25
N LEU A 394 7.33 11.47 20.78
CA LEU A 394 6.00 11.42 21.41
C LEU A 394 5.34 10.04 21.25
N LEU A 395 5.41 9.44 20.04
CA LEU A 395 4.84 8.11 19.79
C LEU A 395 5.51 7.01 20.63
N GLN A 396 6.83 7.08 20.84
CA GLN A 396 7.56 6.16 21.72
C GLN A 396 7.06 6.21 23.17
N ARG A 397 6.45 7.32 23.58
CA ARG A 397 5.85 7.54 24.90
C ARG A 397 4.33 7.28 24.92
N ASN A 398 3.79 6.69 23.85
CA ASN A 398 2.34 6.49 23.65
C ASN A 398 1.53 7.81 23.67
N ILE A 399 2.16 8.93 23.29
CA ILE A 399 1.52 10.24 23.22
C ILE A 399 1.15 10.54 21.77
N SER A 400 -0.14 10.72 21.51
CA SER A 400 -0.61 11.21 20.22
C SER A 400 -0.28 12.69 20.05
N SER A 401 -0.09 13.17 18.83
CA SER A 401 0.23 14.59 18.61
C SER A 401 -0.54 15.21 17.46
N GLN A 402 -1.05 16.42 17.68
CA GLN A 402 -1.61 17.30 16.64
C GLN A 402 -0.69 18.50 16.46
N VAL A 403 -0.01 18.55 15.32
CA VAL A 403 0.89 19.66 14.98
C VAL A 403 0.13 20.71 14.21
N ILE A 404 0.27 21.97 14.61
CA ILE A 404 -0.37 23.14 14.01
C ILE A 404 0.74 24.13 13.67
N TYR A 405 0.78 24.57 12.41
CA TYR A 405 1.74 25.58 11.98
C TYR A 405 1.32 26.95 12.54
N LYS A 406 2.23 27.66 13.20
CA LYS A 406 1.96 28.93 13.89
C LYS A 406 1.21 29.92 12.98
N MET A 407 1.70 30.14 11.77
CA MET A 407 1.12 31.14 10.85
C MET A 407 -0.33 30.82 10.44
N ASN A 408 -0.79 29.58 10.59
CA ASN A 408 -2.20 29.27 10.38
C ASN A 408 -3.07 29.88 11.48
N ILE A 409 -2.59 29.91 12.73
CA ILE A 409 -3.30 30.49 13.88
C ILE A 409 -3.45 32.01 13.73
N ASP A 410 -2.44 32.65 13.13
CA ASP A 410 -2.41 34.10 12.88
C ASP A 410 -3.25 34.51 11.66
N ASN A 411 -3.72 33.55 10.87
CA ASN A 411 -4.52 33.80 9.66
C ASN A 411 -5.96 34.27 9.99
N ASP A 412 -6.47 35.25 9.25
CA ASP A 412 -7.84 35.78 9.41
C ASP A 412 -8.96 34.76 9.17
N TYR A 413 -8.64 33.72 8.39
CA TYR A 413 -9.50 32.61 8.02
C TYR A 413 -9.22 31.35 8.84
N PHE A 414 -8.63 31.51 10.03
CA PHE A 414 -8.30 30.37 10.91
C PHE A 414 -9.52 29.49 11.25
N ASN A 415 -10.73 30.05 11.19
CA ASN A 415 -11.99 29.31 11.38
C ASN A 415 -12.18 28.13 10.40
N TYR A 416 -11.58 28.14 9.21
CA TYR A 416 -11.64 26.99 8.29
C TYR A 416 -10.63 25.88 8.64
N PHE A 417 -9.61 26.17 9.46
CA PHE A 417 -8.64 25.19 9.92
C PHE A 417 -9.16 24.41 11.15
N LEU A 418 -9.93 25.07 12.02
CA LEU A 418 -10.43 24.49 13.27
C LEU A 418 -11.28 23.21 13.10
N PRO A 419 -12.19 23.10 12.10
CA PRO A 419 -12.90 21.85 11.83
C PRO A 419 -11.94 20.70 11.52
N ASN A 420 -10.97 20.92 10.64
CA ASN A 420 -9.99 19.90 10.24
C ASN A 420 -9.10 19.47 11.42
N ILE A 421 -8.70 20.42 12.28
CA ILE A 421 -7.97 20.14 13.52
C ILE A 421 -8.83 19.28 14.46
N SER A 422 -10.10 19.64 14.64
CA SER A 422 -11.04 18.95 15.53
C SER A 422 -11.30 17.51 15.08
N ILE A 423 -11.52 17.31 13.77
CA ILE A 423 -11.71 15.99 13.14
C ILE A 423 -10.46 15.12 13.34
N ALA A 424 -9.27 15.69 13.15
CA ALA A 424 -8.02 14.96 13.33
C ALA A 424 -7.75 14.59 14.80
N ILE A 425 -8.13 15.44 15.76
CA ILE A 425 -8.06 15.16 17.19
C ILE A 425 -9.01 14.01 17.54
N LEU A 426 -10.28 14.09 17.13
CA LEU A 426 -11.27 13.03 17.35
C LEU A 426 -10.75 11.67 16.87
N ALA A 427 -10.25 11.61 15.63
CA ALA A 427 -9.73 10.37 15.03
C ALA A 427 -8.53 9.79 15.80
N LYS A 428 -7.63 10.65 16.29
CA LYS A 428 -6.46 10.20 17.09
C LYS A 428 -6.84 9.64 18.45
N LEU A 429 -7.97 10.09 18.99
CA LEU A 429 -8.51 9.58 20.24
C LEU A 429 -9.40 8.33 20.05
N GLY A 430 -9.57 7.88 18.79
CA GLY A 430 -10.31 6.66 18.45
C GLY A 430 -11.76 6.88 18.02
N GLY A 431 -12.21 8.13 17.94
CA GLY A 431 -13.52 8.46 17.38
C GLY A 431 -13.55 8.31 15.85
N ILE A 432 -14.76 8.16 15.30
CA ILE A 432 -14.99 8.09 13.86
C ILE A 432 -15.85 9.30 13.47
N PRO A 433 -15.27 10.30 12.77
CA PRO A 433 -16.01 11.51 12.39
C PRO A 433 -17.25 11.20 11.54
N TRP A 434 -17.09 10.38 10.51
CA TRP A 434 -18.15 9.92 9.62
C TRP A 434 -17.69 8.69 8.87
N ARG A 435 -18.64 8.02 8.19
CA ARG A 435 -18.34 6.97 7.19
C ARG A 435 -19.10 7.22 5.90
N LEU A 436 -18.69 6.58 4.81
CA LEU A 436 -19.48 6.58 3.58
C LEU A 436 -20.79 5.81 3.78
N SER A 437 -21.88 6.36 3.25
CA SER A 437 -23.17 5.68 3.17
C SER A 437 -23.09 4.60 2.09
N ARG A 438 -22.72 3.40 2.54
CA ARG A 438 -22.52 2.21 1.73
C ARG A 438 -23.09 0.99 2.45
N PRO A 439 -23.61 -0.01 1.71
CA PRO A 439 -23.88 -1.32 2.27
C PRO A 439 -22.62 -1.87 2.96
N ILE A 440 -22.81 -2.46 4.13
CA ILE A 440 -21.72 -3.14 4.83
C ILE A 440 -21.33 -4.36 3.99
N LYS A 441 -20.08 -4.42 3.58
CA LYS A 441 -19.48 -5.57 2.92
C LYS A 441 -18.43 -6.18 3.84
N HIS A 442 -18.25 -7.50 3.78
CA HIS A 442 -17.17 -8.20 4.49
C HIS A 442 -15.87 -8.17 3.67
N ASP A 443 -15.50 -6.98 3.20
CA ASP A 443 -14.33 -6.75 2.35
C ASP A 443 -13.21 -6.11 3.16
N LEU A 444 -11.96 -6.50 2.89
CA LEU A 444 -10.76 -5.86 3.42
C LEU A 444 -10.02 -5.13 2.30
N VAL A 445 -9.90 -3.81 2.41
CA VAL A 445 -9.10 -3.00 1.51
C VAL A 445 -7.78 -2.64 2.20
N VAL A 446 -6.66 -3.04 1.60
CA VAL A 446 -5.29 -2.72 2.07
C VAL A 446 -4.65 -1.78 1.05
N GLY A 447 -4.30 -0.57 1.49
CA GLY A 447 -3.76 0.51 0.64
C GLY A 447 -2.24 0.64 0.66
#